data_AF-A0A965V551-F1
#
_entry.id   AF-A0A965V551-F1
#
_cell.length_a   1.000
_cell.length_b   1.000
_cell.length_c   1.000
_cell.angle_alpha   90.00
_cell.angle_beta   90.00
_cell.angle_gamma   90.00
#
_symmetry.space_group_name_H-M   'P 1'
#
loop_
_entity.id
_entity.type
_entity.pdbx_description
1 polymer ?
#
loop_
_entity_poly.entity_id
_entity_poly.type
_entity_poly.pdbx_seq_one_letter_code
_entity_poly.pdbx_strand_id
1 'polypeptide(L)'
;MKTLIVLSFLMFLPFLGASQKTSKDSQAKRAMFFYWGYNRSAYTNSKISFFGPGYDFSLAGVQATDRPSPEFKTYVNPSTLTVPQFNARIGFNFKKKWALSFGYDHMKYVMVHGPTYLLSGKINPGIDLATN
;
A
#
# COMPACT_ATOMS: atom_id res chain seq x y z
N MET A 1 -49.16 -28.19 4.59
CA MET A 1 -48.52 -27.13 5.41
C MET A 1 -47.62 -27.69 6.52
N LYS A 2 -48.04 -28.72 7.28
CA LYS A 2 -47.22 -29.31 8.37
C LYS A 2 -45.89 -29.95 7.89
N THR A 3 -45.88 -30.58 6.71
CA THR A 3 -44.66 -31.18 6.11
C THR A 3 -43.67 -30.17 5.54
N LEU A 4 -44.12 -29.01 5.05
CA LEU A 4 -43.23 -27.93 4.57
C LEU A 4 -42.51 -27.20 5.72
N ILE A 5 -43.14 -27.12 6.90
CA ILE A 5 -42.54 -26.50 8.10
C ILE A 5 -41.44 -27.41 8.68
N VAL A 6 -41.62 -28.74 8.63
CA VAL A 6 -40.59 -29.70 9.06
C VAL A 6 -39.38 -29.71 8.13
N LEU A 7 -39.59 -29.56 6.81
CA LEU A 7 -38.49 -29.45 5.85
C LEU A 7 -37.68 -28.15 5.99
N SER A 8 -38.34 -27.01 6.31
CA SER A 8 -37.62 -25.76 6.55
C SER A 8 -36.84 -25.80 7.87
N PHE A 9 -37.34 -26.53 8.88
CA PHE A 9 -36.62 -26.76 10.13
C PHE A 9 -35.40 -27.70 9.95
N LEU A 10 -35.46 -28.66 9.01
CA LEU A 10 -34.32 -29.53 8.67
C LEU A 10 -33.21 -28.83 7.88
N MET A 11 -33.50 -27.77 7.12
CA MET A 11 -32.47 -27.02 6.39
C MET A 11 -31.63 -26.09 7.28
N PHE A 12 -32.07 -25.79 8.50
CA PHE A 12 -31.31 -24.98 9.47
C PHE A 12 -30.46 -25.78 10.46
N LEU A 13 -30.50 -27.12 10.39
CA LEU A 13 -29.77 -28.01 11.30
C LEU A 13 -28.23 -28.05 11.13
N PRO A 14 -27.57 -27.63 10.02
CA PRO A 14 -26.11 -27.65 9.99
C PRO A 14 -25.44 -26.42 10.63
N PHE A 15 -26.19 -25.47 11.19
CA PHE A 15 -25.59 -24.28 11.85
C PHE A 15 -25.36 -24.42 13.35
N LEU A 16 -25.79 -25.52 13.98
CA LEU A 16 -25.61 -25.74 15.41
C LEU A 16 -24.57 -26.85 15.67
N GLY A 17 -23.37 -26.44 16.03
CA GLY A 17 -22.55 -27.24 16.95
C GLY A 17 -21.27 -27.84 16.39
N ALA A 18 -20.29 -27.00 16.06
CA ALA A 18 -18.94 -27.04 16.64
C ALA A 18 -18.02 -26.09 15.88
N SER A 19 -18.07 -24.79 16.19
CA SER A 19 -16.90 -23.94 15.99
C SER A 19 -15.85 -24.40 16.99
N GLN A 20 -15.00 -25.34 16.60
CA GLN A 20 -13.89 -25.80 17.42
C GLN A 20 -13.05 -24.57 17.79
N LYS A 21 -12.87 -24.28 19.09
CA LYS A 21 -11.85 -23.33 19.56
C LYS A 21 -10.47 -23.94 19.32
N THR A 22 -10.07 -24.07 18.07
CA THR A 22 -8.67 -24.24 17.72
C THR A 22 -8.03 -22.88 17.89
N SER A 23 -7.01 -22.76 18.75
CA SER A 23 -6.14 -21.58 18.69
C SER A 23 -5.57 -21.52 17.27
N LYS A 24 -5.99 -20.51 16.50
CA LYS A 24 -5.52 -20.34 15.13
C LYS A 24 -4.07 -19.88 15.19
N ASP A 25 -3.14 -20.82 15.01
CA ASP A 25 -1.72 -20.49 14.87
C ASP A 25 -1.51 -19.83 13.49
N SER A 26 -1.40 -18.50 13.47
CA SER A 26 -1.14 -17.73 12.26
C SER A 26 0.23 -18.02 11.63
N GLN A 27 1.11 -18.71 12.37
CA GLN A 27 2.43 -19.16 11.93
C GLN A 27 2.44 -20.63 11.49
N ALA A 28 1.28 -21.31 11.51
CA ALA A 28 1.16 -22.69 11.06
C ALA A 28 1.51 -22.84 9.58
N LYS A 29 2.04 -24.02 9.22
CA LYS A 29 2.25 -24.40 7.83
C LYS A 29 0.91 -24.33 7.09
N ARG A 30 0.91 -23.79 5.88
CA ARG A 30 -0.25 -23.52 5.01
C ARG A 30 -1.20 -22.42 5.49
N ALA A 31 -0.88 -21.70 6.56
CA ALA A 31 -1.65 -20.50 6.91
C ALA A 31 -1.46 -19.42 5.83
N MET A 32 -2.58 -18.82 5.43
CA MET A 32 -2.61 -17.66 4.52
C MET A 32 -2.93 -16.41 5.32
N PHE A 33 -2.39 -15.28 4.87
CA PHE A 33 -2.73 -13.98 5.40
C PHE A 33 -2.90 -12.96 4.27
N PHE A 34 -3.75 -11.99 4.53
CA PHE A 34 -3.97 -10.84 3.67
C PHE A 34 -4.16 -9.61 4.55
N TYR A 35 -3.61 -8.48 4.12
CA TYR A 35 -3.97 -7.19 4.67
C TYR A 35 -3.96 -6.12 3.57
N TRP A 36 -4.77 -5.11 3.80
CA TRP A 36 -4.79 -3.89 3.00
C TRP A 36 -5.14 -2.72 3.92
N GLY A 37 -4.53 -1.58 3.69
CA GLY A 37 -4.85 -0.37 4.43
C GLY A 37 -4.12 0.86 3.92
N TYR A 38 -4.66 2.02 4.28
CA TYR A 38 -4.08 3.31 3.97
C TYR A 38 -2.85 3.59 4.83
N ASN A 39 -1.86 4.27 4.25
CA ASN A 39 -0.65 4.67 4.96
C ASN A 39 -0.52 6.18 5.14
N ARG A 40 0.25 6.54 6.15
CA ARG A 40 0.78 7.89 6.38
C ARG A 40 2.29 7.86 6.23
N SER A 41 2.87 8.91 5.69
CA SER A 41 4.30 8.97 5.39
C SER A 41 4.97 10.14 6.11
N ALA A 42 6.22 9.94 6.51
CA ALA A 42 7.11 10.99 6.98
C ALA A 42 8.44 10.85 6.27
N TYR A 43 9.05 11.97 5.88
CA TYR A 43 10.25 11.98 5.07
C TYR A 43 11.36 12.75 5.78
N THR A 44 12.57 12.22 5.72
CA THR A 44 13.78 12.97 6.00
C THR A 44 14.20 13.76 4.76
N ASN A 45 15.08 14.75 4.94
CA ASN A 45 15.71 15.42 3.82
C ASN A 45 16.37 14.40 2.90
N SER A 46 16.06 14.49 1.61
CA SER A 46 16.44 13.51 0.60
C SER A 46 17.49 14.06 -0.35
N LYS A 47 18.23 13.13 -0.98
CA LYS A 47 19.07 13.41 -2.14
C LYS A 47 18.47 12.68 -3.34
N ILE A 48 18.05 13.43 -4.35
CA ILE A 48 17.46 12.87 -5.57
C ILE A 48 18.51 12.96 -6.68
N SER A 49 18.76 11.86 -7.39
CA SER A 49 19.72 11.82 -8.50
C SER A 49 19.00 11.59 -9.81
N PHE A 50 19.34 12.38 -10.82
CA PHE A 50 18.77 12.38 -12.16
C PHE A 50 19.86 12.03 -13.16
N PHE A 51 19.60 11.03 -13.98
CA PHE A 51 20.55 10.55 -14.98
C PHE A 51 19.85 10.39 -16.33
N GLY A 52 20.54 10.75 -17.40
CA GLY A 52 20.06 10.58 -18.77
C GLY A 52 21.04 11.15 -19.80
N PRO A 53 20.72 11.06 -21.09
CA PRO A 53 21.56 11.62 -22.15
C PRO A 53 21.75 13.13 -21.96
N GLY A 54 22.98 13.54 -21.64
CA GLY A 54 23.36 14.94 -21.48
C GLY A 54 23.12 15.55 -20.10
N TYR A 55 22.69 14.77 -19.10
CA TYR A 55 22.61 15.24 -17.72
C TYR A 55 22.88 14.11 -16.72
N ASP A 56 23.61 14.45 -15.67
CA ASP A 56 23.86 13.62 -14.50
C ASP A 56 24.04 14.57 -13.32
N PHE A 57 22.95 14.80 -12.58
CA PHE A 57 22.94 15.74 -11.48
C PHE A 57 22.11 15.24 -10.31
N SER A 58 22.34 15.83 -9.14
CA SER A 58 21.59 15.52 -7.93
C SER A 58 21.15 16.77 -7.21
N LEU A 59 19.98 16.68 -6.57
CA LEU A 59 19.42 17.69 -5.69
C LEU A 59 19.54 17.17 -4.25
N ALA A 60 20.31 17.87 -3.41
CA ALA A 60 20.48 17.52 -2.00
C ALA A 60 19.69 18.47 -1.10
N GLY A 61 19.19 17.94 0.02
CA GLY A 61 18.37 18.70 0.97
C GLY A 61 16.91 18.84 0.54
N VAL A 62 16.43 17.96 -0.35
CA VAL A 62 15.05 18.01 -0.84
C VAL A 62 14.10 17.62 0.28
N GLN A 63 13.14 18.49 0.56
CA GLN A 63 12.07 18.24 1.51
C GLN A 63 10.85 17.64 0.80
N ALA A 64 10.20 16.68 1.43
CA ALA A 64 8.96 16.10 0.95
C ALA A 64 7.92 15.99 2.05
N THR A 65 6.67 16.01 1.64
CA THR A 65 5.53 15.93 2.53
C THR A 65 4.61 14.78 2.15
N ASP A 66 3.84 14.35 3.13
CA ASP A 66 2.76 13.39 2.95
C ASP A 66 1.63 13.98 2.10
N ARG A 67 0.87 13.11 1.42
CA ARG A 67 -0.27 13.51 0.60
C ARG A 67 -1.51 12.65 0.90
N PRO A 68 -2.13 12.82 2.07
CA PRO A 68 -3.44 12.24 2.33
C PRO A 68 -4.48 12.83 1.36
N SER A 69 -5.50 12.05 1.05
CA SER A 69 -6.67 12.60 0.35
C SER A 69 -7.39 13.59 1.28
N PRO A 70 -7.80 14.77 0.77
CA PRO A 70 -8.40 15.81 1.60
C PRO A 70 -9.80 15.44 2.08
N GLU A 71 -10.53 14.66 1.29
CA GLU A 71 -11.91 14.27 1.57
C GLU A 71 -11.98 12.86 2.17
N PHE A 72 -12.72 12.71 3.28
CA PHE A 72 -12.97 11.40 3.89
C PHE A 72 -13.68 10.43 2.94
N LYS A 73 -14.60 10.94 2.11
CA LYS A 73 -15.36 10.15 1.13
C LYS A 73 -14.44 9.35 0.21
N THR A 74 -13.28 9.91 -0.15
CA THR A 74 -12.28 9.26 -1.02
C THR A 74 -11.76 7.95 -0.43
N TYR A 75 -11.72 7.82 0.90
CA TYR A 75 -11.24 6.62 1.61
C TYR A 75 -12.28 5.52 1.73
N VAL A 76 -13.56 5.82 1.58
CA VAL A 76 -14.66 4.85 1.79
C VAL A 76 -15.43 4.52 0.52
N ASN A 77 -15.31 5.35 -0.52
CA ASN A 77 -15.93 5.10 -1.80
C ASN A 77 -15.17 4.01 -2.57
N PRO A 78 -15.83 2.87 -2.93
CA PRO A 78 -15.21 1.78 -3.67
C PRO A 78 -14.49 2.18 -4.96
N SER A 79 -15.01 3.20 -5.67
CA SER A 79 -14.39 3.65 -6.93
C SER A 79 -13.11 4.46 -6.76
N THR A 80 -12.82 4.93 -5.54
CA THR A 80 -11.65 5.76 -5.25
C THR A 80 -10.69 5.13 -4.23
N LEU A 81 -10.87 3.85 -3.87
CA LEU A 81 -10.06 3.21 -2.83
C LEU A 81 -8.56 3.22 -3.13
N THR A 82 -8.17 3.28 -4.40
CA THR A 82 -6.78 3.30 -4.87
C THR A 82 -6.19 4.71 -4.99
N VAL A 83 -6.98 5.76 -4.78
CA VAL A 83 -6.53 7.16 -4.89
C VAL A 83 -5.62 7.56 -3.72
N PRO A 84 -5.96 7.28 -2.43
CA PRO A 84 -5.05 7.53 -1.32
C PRO A 84 -3.83 6.59 -1.36
N GLN A 85 -2.81 6.88 -0.55
CA GLN A 85 -1.66 5.98 -0.42
C GLN A 85 -2.06 4.74 0.39
N PHE A 86 -1.70 3.55 -0.08
CA PHE A 86 -2.04 2.29 0.59
C PHE A 86 -0.97 1.22 0.42
N ASN A 87 -1.01 0.22 1.30
CA ASN A 87 -0.25 -1.02 1.21
C ASN A 87 -1.20 -2.19 1.14
N ALA A 88 -0.93 -3.13 0.22
CA ALA A 88 -1.62 -4.40 0.11
C ALA A 88 -0.59 -5.52 0.23
N ARG A 89 -0.90 -6.59 0.96
CA ARG A 89 -0.05 -7.79 0.99
C ARG A 89 -0.87 -9.04 1.12
N ILE A 90 -0.47 -10.06 0.37
CA ILE A 90 -0.93 -11.43 0.53
C ILE A 90 0.27 -12.34 0.77
N GLY A 91 0.11 -13.36 1.61
CA GLY A 91 1.17 -14.31 1.87
C GLY A 91 0.70 -15.68 2.33
N PHE A 92 1.62 -16.63 2.26
CA PHE A 92 1.42 -18.04 2.53
C PHE A 92 2.61 -18.63 3.28
N ASN A 93 2.33 -19.33 4.38
CA ASN A 93 3.35 -19.99 5.19
C ASN A 93 3.70 -21.38 4.61
N PHE A 94 4.76 -21.48 3.82
CA PHE A 94 5.18 -22.78 3.25
C PHE A 94 5.85 -23.71 4.28
N LYS A 95 6.37 -23.16 5.39
CA LYS A 95 6.88 -23.88 6.57
C LYS A 95 6.50 -23.10 7.84
N LYS A 96 6.46 -23.77 9.00
CA LYS A 96 6.18 -23.09 10.28
C LYS A 96 7.18 -21.95 10.49
N LYS A 97 6.71 -20.73 10.76
CA LYS A 97 7.51 -19.48 10.87
C LYS A 97 8.23 -19.01 9.59
N TRP A 98 7.88 -19.53 8.41
CA TRP A 98 8.42 -19.09 7.13
C TRP A 98 7.29 -18.82 6.14
N ALA A 99 7.27 -17.61 5.59
CA ALA A 99 6.24 -17.15 4.66
C ALA A 99 6.85 -16.67 3.35
N LEU A 100 6.13 -16.93 2.25
CA LEU A 100 6.29 -16.24 0.98
C LEU A 100 5.16 -15.22 0.86
N SER A 101 5.47 -13.97 0.54
CA SER A 101 4.46 -12.91 0.41
C SER A 101 4.72 -12.00 -0.77
N PHE A 102 3.66 -11.53 -1.40
CA PHE A 102 3.68 -10.50 -2.43
C PHE A 102 2.98 -9.26 -1.88
N GLY A 103 3.65 -8.10 -2.03
CA GLY A 103 3.15 -6.81 -1.56
C GLY A 103 3.07 -5.81 -2.72
N TYR A 104 2.09 -4.92 -2.64
CA TYR A 104 1.96 -3.77 -3.51
C TYR A 104 1.79 -2.51 -2.65
N ASP A 105 2.73 -1.59 -2.80
CA ASP A 105 2.79 -0.35 -2.03
C ASP A 105 2.60 0.82 -2.99
N HIS A 106 1.50 1.56 -2.82
CA HIS A 106 1.17 2.74 -3.61
C HIS A 106 1.48 4.01 -2.80
N MET A 107 2.76 4.42 -2.82
CA MET A 107 3.25 5.60 -2.08
C MET A 107 3.40 6.84 -2.98
N LYS A 108 3.31 8.03 -2.38
CA LYS A 108 3.51 9.31 -3.09
C LYS A 108 4.61 10.11 -2.42
N TYR A 109 5.62 10.50 -3.18
CA TYR A 109 6.63 11.47 -2.74
C TYR A 109 6.30 12.83 -3.34
N VAL A 110 5.97 13.82 -2.50
CA VAL A 110 5.62 15.16 -2.96
C VAL A 110 6.66 16.15 -2.47
N MET A 111 7.47 16.63 -3.40
CA MET A 111 8.48 17.65 -3.17
C MET A 111 7.81 18.97 -2.76
N VAL A 112 8.35 19.62 -1.73
CA VAL A 112 7.89 20.95 -1.31
C VAL A 112 8.45 22.00 -2.26
N HIS A 113 7.58 22.87 -2.78
CA HIS A 113 7.99 24.01 -3.61
C HIS A 113 8.42 25.19 -2.73
N GLY A 114 9.49 25.89 -3.14
CA GLY A 114 9.97 27.10 -2.46
C GLY A 114 11.31 26.97 -1.72
N PRO A 115 11.64 25.85 -1.03
CA PRO A 115 12.95 25.68 -0.40
C PRO A 115 14.08 25.60 -1.42
N THR A 116 15.22 26.23 -1.10
CA THR A 116 16.46 26.08 -1.85
C THR A 116 17.07 24.70 -1.58
N TYR A 117 17.37 23.96 -2.64
CA TYR A 117 18.10 22.70 -2.59
C TYR A 117 19.44 22.86 -3.32
N LEU A 118 20.42 22.05 -2.94
CA LEU A 118 21.76 22.10 -3.53
C LEU A 118 21.79 21.24 -4.79
N LEU A 119 21.94 21.88 -5.95
CA LEU A 119 22.18 21.20 -7.22
C LEU A 119 23.68 20.92 -7.38
N SER A 120 24.03 19.67 -7.71
CA SER A 120 25.41 19.27 -8.00
C SER A 120 25.44 18.27 -9.15
N GLY A 121 26.49 18.32 -9.97
CA GLY A 121 26.64 17.45 -11.15
C GLY A 121 26.73 18.26 -12.44
N LYS A 122 26.33 17.65 -13.56
CA LYS A 122 26.45 18.20 -14.90
C LYS A 122 25.12 18.22 -15.63
N ILE A 123 24.81 19.34 -16.25
CA ILE A 123 23.72 19.49 -17.21
C ILE A 123 24.34 20.11 -18.46
N ASN A 124 24.27 19.42 -19.60
CA ASN A 124 24.81 19.93 -20.85
C ASN A 124 23.95 21.09 -21.37
N PRO A 125 24.55 22.07 -22.07
CA PRO A 125 23.79 23.10 -22.79
C PRO A 125 22.78 22.47 -23.77
N GLY A 126 21.58 23.07 -23.87
CA GLY A 126 20.52 22.62 -24.78
C GLY A 126 19.62 21.50 -24.26
N ILE A 127 19.88 20.99 -23.04
CA ILE A 127 18.97 20.03 -22.36
C ILE A 127 17.77 20.76 -21.73
N ASP A 128 18.00 21.96 -21.20
CA ASP A 128 16.94 22.85 -20.77
C ASP A 128 16.77 23.96 -21.81
N LEU A 129 15.60 23.97 -22.46
CA LEU A 129 15.22 24.98 -23.45
C LEU A 129 14.58 26.21 -22.79
N ALA A 130 14.31 26.17 -21.48
CA ALA A 130 13.85 27.33 -20.75
C ALA A 130 15.02 28.32 -20.59
N THR A 131 15.06 29.33 -21.46
CA THR A 131 15.82 30.55 -21.20
C THR A 131 15.22 31.26 -19.99
N ASN A 132 16.00 31.41 -18.93
CA ASN A 132 15.68 32.29 -17.79
C ASN A 132 15.45 33.74 -18.25
#